data_AF-A0A8C2HWB8-F1
#
_entry.id   AF-A0A8C2HWB8-F1
#
_cell.length_a   1.000
_cell.length_b   1.000
_cell.length_c   1.000
_cell.angle_alpha   90.00
_cell.angle_beta   90.00
_cell.angle_gamma   90.00
#
_symmetry.space_group_name_H-M   'P 1'
#
loop_
_entity.id
_entity.type
_entity.pdbx_description
1 polymer ?
#
loop_
_entity_poly.entity_id
_entity_poly.type
_entity_poly.pdbx_seq_one_letter_code
_entity_poly.pdbx_strand_id
1 'polypeptide(L)'
;IFKPSRSRRLFYRQKKNELYYLISRYLSTGPCRKAAELLPRRLDWEGNEHPRSYEDLVAANRHVAPDHLLQICKQIGPILDREVPSGVPGVHSLLGAGKHSLLRTTKGELSTPFTLVCL
;
A
#
# COMPACT_ATOMS: atom_id res chain seq x y z
N ILE A 1 -18.49 -6.78 18.29
CA ILE A 1 -17.46 -7.07 17.26
C ILE A 1 -18.14 -7.08 15.89
N PHE A 2 -18.05 -5.99 15.12
CA PHE A 2 -18.72 -5.88 13.82
C PHE A 2 -17.97 -6.76 12.80
N LYS A 3 -18.51 -7.94 12.46
CA LYS A 3 -17.94 -8.76 11.39
C LYS A 3 -18.33 -8.13 10.04
N PRO A 4 -17.38 -7.71 9.19
CA PRO A 4 -17.71 -7.09 7.92
C PRO A 4 -18.52 -8.05 7.03
N SER A 5 -19.44 -7.51 6.23
CA SER A 5 -20.20 -8.26 5.23
C SER A 5 -19.26 -9.04 4.30
N ARG A 6 -19.69 -10.21 3.78
CA ARG A 6 -18.89 -11.07 2.89
C ARG A 6 -18.25 -10.29 1.74
N SER A 7 -18.99 -9.35 1.14
CA SER A 7 -18.48 -8.47 0.08
C SER A 7 -17.36 -7.53 0.54
N ARG A 8 -17.43 -6.96 1.75
CA ARG A 8 -16.36 -6.08 2.28
C ARG A 8 -15.07 -6.86 2.56
N ARG A 9 -15.18 -8.10 3.05
CA ARG A 9 -14.03 -8.98 3.26
C ARG A 9 -13.31 -9.32 1.95
N LEU A 10 -14.06 -9.64 0.91
CA LEU A 10 -13.51 -9.94 -0.42
C LEU A 10 -12.84 -8.71 -1.04
N PHE A 11 -13.46 -7.53 -0.93
CA PHE A 11 -12.88 -6.27 -1.41
C PHE A 11 -11.54 -5.94 -0.72
N TYR A 12 -11.49 -5.99 0.62
CA TYR A 12 -10.26 -5.71 1.35
C TYR A 12 -9.15 -6.70 1.00
N ARG A 13 -9.51 -7.98 0.83
CA ARG A 13 -8.56 -9.03 0.44
C ARG A 13 -8.02 -8.81 -0.97
N GLN A 14 -8.86 -8.42 -1.93
CA GLN A 14 -8.43 -8.09 -3.29
C GLN A 14 -7.42 -6.94 -3.28
N LYS A 15 -7.75 -5.84 -2.57
CA LYS A 15 -6.85 -4.69 -2.44
C LYS A 15 -5.52 -5.06 -1.78
N LYS A 16 -5.56 -5.91 -0.77
CA LYS A 16 -4.36 -6.45 -0.12
C LYS A 16 -3.48 -7.21 -1.11
N ASN A 17 -4.07 -8.06 -1.96
CA ASN A 17 -3.34 -8.83 -2.97
C ASN A 17 -2.71 -7.94 -4.04
N GLU A 18 -3.42 -6.91 -4.52
CA GLU A 18 -2.87 -5.92 -5.44
C GLU A 18 -1.65 -5.21 -4.84
N LEU A 19 -1.75 -4.80 -3.57
CA LEU A 19 -0.65 -4.14 -2.86
C LEU A 19 0.57 -5.06 -2.70
N TYR A 20 0.38 -6.32 -2.32
CA TYR A 20 1.48 -7.29 -2.25
C TYR A 20 2.17 -7.50 -3.59
N TYR A 21 1.41 -7.53 -4.70
CA TYR A 21 1.99 -7.59 -6.04
C TYR A 21 2.82 -6.34 -6.38
N LEU A 22 2.35 -5.14 -6.03
CA LEU A 22 3.12 -3.91 -6.26
C LEU A 22 4.42 -3.88 -5.45
N ILE A 23 4.38 -4.33 -4.19
CA ILE A 23 5.57 -4.44 -3.34
C ILE A 23 6.56 -5.46 -3.93
N SER A 24 6.10 -6.66 -4.32
CA SER A 24 6.98 -7.66 -4.93
C SER A 24 7.57 -7.19 -6.25
N ARG A 25 6.78 -6.48 -7.07
CA ARG A 25 7.23 -5.88 -8.32
C ARG A 25 8.31 -4.82 -8.12
N TYR A 26 8.21 -4.02 -7.06
CA TYR A 26 9.25 -3.06 -6.68
C TYR A 26 10.53 -3.75 -6.17
N LEU A 27 10.37 -4.74 -5.29
CA LEU A 27 11.49 -5.47 -4.67
C LEU A 27 12.27 -6.33 -5.67
N SER A 28 11.62 -6.87 -6.71
CA SER A 28 12.28 -7.73 -7.70
C SER A 28 13.35 -7.01 -8.52
N THR A 29 13.22 -5.69 -8.69
CA THR A 29 14.26 -4.85 -9.31
C THR A 29 15.37 -4.42 -8.35
N GLY A 30 15.17 -4.59 -7.04
CA GLY A 30 16.11 -4.14 -6.00
C GLY A 30 17.04 -5.22 -5.46
N PRO A 31 17.81 -4.92 -4.39
CA PRO A 31 18.70 -5.88 -3.73
C PRO A 31 17.94 -6.99 -2.97
N CYS A 32 16.68 -6.74 -2.62
CA CYS A 32 15.86 -7.62 -1.80
C CYS A 32 15.02 -8.60 -2.63
N ARG A 33 15.59 -9.21 -3.69
CA ARG A 33 14.84 -10.08 -4.61
C ARG A 33 14.19 -11.28 -3.93
N LYS A 34 14.86 -11.87 -2.93
CA LYS A 34 14.31 -12.99 -2.14
C LYS A 34 13.01 -12.60 -1.41
N ALA A 35 12.90 -11.34 -0.98
CA ALA A 35 11.68 -10.83 -0.33
C ALA A 35 10.55 -10.55 -1.33
N ALA A 36 10.81 -10.56 -2.64
CA ALA A 36 9.78 -10.39 -3.66
C ALA A 36 8.87 -11.62 -3.79
N GLU A 37 9.21 -12.76 -3.18
CA GLU A 37 8.44 -14.01 -3.25
C GLU A 37 7.20 -14.03 -2.34
N LEU A 38 6.86 -12.92 -1.67
CA LEU A 38 5.77 -12.79 -0.70
C LEU A 38 4.36 -12.68 -1.32
N LEU A 39 4.06 -13.47 -2.37
CA LEU A 39 2.77 -13.41 -3.05
C LEU A 39 1.70 -14.25 -2.31
N PRO A 40 0.56 -13.64 -1.93
CA PRO A 40 -0.55 -14.39 -1.36
C PRO A 40 -1.19 -15.31 -2.40
N ARG A 41 -1.67 -16.47 -1.95
CA ARG A 41 -2.39 -17.42 -2.81
C ARG A 41 -3.70 -16.83 -3.32
N ARG A 42 -4.10 -17.23 -4.53
CA ARG A 42 -5.42 -16.86 -5.08
C ARG A 42 -6.47 -17.78 -4.46
N LEU A 43 -7.65 -17.26 -4.21
CA LEU A 43 -8.81 -18.06 -3.82
C LEU A 43 -9.84 -18.03 -4.95
N ASP A 44 -10.43 -19.16 -5.27
CA ASP A 44 -11.53 -19.25 -6.25
C ASP A 44 -12.88 -18.80 -5.65
N TRP A 45 -13.96 -18.96 -6.43
CA TRP A 45 -15.32 -18.62 -5.99
C TRP A 45 -15.86 -19.57 -4.90
N GLU A 46 -15.32 -20.79 -4.82
CA GLU A 46 -15.61 -21.79 -3.78
C GLU A 46 -14.79 -21.58 -2.51
N GLY A 47 -13.72 -20.78 -2.57
CA GLY A 47 -12.83 -20.50 -1.46
C GLY A 47 -11.62 -21.43 -1.36
N ASN A 48 -11.28 -22.18 -2.41
CA ASN A 48 -10.07 -23.00 -2.45
C ASN A 48 -8.86 -22.18 -2.88
N GLU A 49 -7.70 -22.47 -2.27
CA GLU A 49 -6.45 -21.80 -2.59
C GLU A 49 -5.77 -22.40 -3.82
N HIS A 50 -5.38 -21.53 -4.74
CA HIS A 50 -4.65 -21.87 -5.95
C HIS A 50 -3.27 -21.21 -5.91
N PRO A 51 -2.19 -21.97 -6.14
CA PRO A 51 -0.87 -21.40 -6.28
C PRO A 51 -0.84 -20.48 -7.49
N ARG A 52 -0.04 -19.43 -7.39
CA ARG A 52 0.12 -18.44 -8.45
C ARG A 52 1.57 -18.01 -8.47
N SER A 53 2.23 -18.21 -9.60
CA SER A 53 3.62 -17.81 -9.74
C SER A 53 3.74 -16.29 -9.90
N TYR A 54 4.92 -15.76 -9.56
CA TYR A 54 5.23 -14.36 -9.81
C TYR A 54 5.25 -14.05 -11.32
N GLU A 55 5.77 -14.98 -12.12
CA GLU A 55 5.86 -14.86 -13.57
C GLU A 55 4.47 -14.72 -14.22
N ASP A 56 3.48 -15.51 -13.79
CA ASP A 56 2.10 -15.39 -14.25
C ASP A 56 1.51 -14.02 -13.95
N LEU A 57 1.80 -13.47 -12.77
CA LEU A 57 1.32 -12.15 -12.38
C LEU A 57 1.96 -11.05 -13.22
N VAL A 58 3.26 -11.13 -13.49
CA VAL A 58 3.95 -10.19 -14.38
C VAL A 58 3.41 -10.30 -15.80
N ALA A 59 3.18 -11.52 -16.29
CA ALA A 59 2.63 -11.77 -17.61
C ALA A 59 1.20 -11.25 -17.78
N ALA A 60 0.38 -11.31 -16.73
CA ALA A 60 -0.97 -10.75 -16.70
C ALA A 60 -1.00 -9.22 -16.51
N ASN A 61 0.01 -8.65 -15.83
CA ASN A 61 0.06 -7.24 -15.47
C ASN A 61 1.27 -6.53 -16.11
N ARG A 62 1.50 -6.76 -17.41
CA ARG A 62 2.64 -6.18 -18.15
C ARG A 62 2.65 -4.65 -18.17
N HIS A 63 1.48 -4.04 -18.02
CA HIS A 63 1.31 -2.59 -17.95
C HIS A 63 1.84 -1.99 -16.63
N VAL A 64 2.11 -2.81 -15.61
CA VAL A 64 2.59 -2.36 -14.30
C VAL A 64 4.12 -2.37 -14.28
N ALA A 65 4.69 -1.17 -14.36
CA ALA A 65 6.12 -0.95 -14.27
C ALA A 65 6.65 -1.23 -12.84
N PRO A 66 7.94 -1.57 -12.67
CA PRO A 66 8.53 -1.79 -11.34
C PRO A 66 8.52 -0.59 -10.40
N ASP A 67 8.55 0.62 -10.94
CA ASP A 67 8.48 1.87 -10.20
C ASP A 67 7.05 2.36 -9.95
N HIS A 68 6.02 1.61 -10.39
CA HIS A 68 4.63 2.03 -10.33
C HIS A 68 4.16 2.36 -8.90
N LEU A 69 4.60 1.57 -7.90
CA LEU A 69 4.30 1.86 -6.49
C LEU A 69 4.86 3.23 -6.07
N LEU A 70 6.08 3.55 -6.49
CA LEU A 70 6.73 4.82 -6.20
C LEU A 70 6.02 5.99 -6.90
N GLN A 71 5.55 5.79 -8.14
CA GLN A 71 4.76 6.77 -8.87
C GLN A 71 3.45 7.12 -8.14
N ILE A 72 2.72 6.10 -7.67
CA ILE A 72 1.52 6.30 -6.84
C ILE A 72 1.84 7.13 -5.60
N CYS A 73 2.90 6.74 -4.87
CA CYS A 73 3.34 7.45 -3.67
C CYS A 73 3.67 8.93 -3.92
N LYS A 74 4.25 9.27 -5.08
CA LYS A 74 4.53 10.66 -5.48
C LYS A 74 3.25 11.45 -5.79
N GLN A 75 2.25 10.81 -6.38
CA GLN A 75 0.99 11.48 -6.74
C GLN A 75 0.09 11.73 -5.53
N ILE A 76 0.13 10.86 -4.52
CA ILE A 76 -0.71 10.98 -3.32
C ILE A 76 -0.40 12.26 -2.53
N GLY A 77 0.88 12.65 -2.39
CA GLY A 77 1.28 13.82 -1.60
C GLY A 77 0.57 15.12 -2.01
N PRO A 78 0.69 15.56 -3.28
CA PRO A 78 0.01 16.75 -3.79
C PRO A 78 -1.52 16.68 -3.73
N ILE A 79 -2.10 15.48 -3.91
CA ILE A 79 -3.56 15.29 -3.80
C ILE A 79 -4.01 15.51 -2.35
N LEU A 80 -3.29 14.95 -1.38
CA LEU A 80 -3.60 15.12 0.04
C LEU A 80 -3.38 16.55 0.52
N ASP A 81 -2.38 17.27 0.02
CA ASP A 81 -2.13 18.66 0.40
C ASP A 81 -3.29 19.59 0.00
N ARG A 82 -4.08 19.24 -1.02
CA ARG A 82 -5.28 19.99 -1.42
C ARG A 82 -6.46 19.77 -0.47
N GLU A 83 -6.67 18.53 -0.04
CA GLU A 83 -7.83 18.14 0.79
C GLU A 83 -7.58 18.34 2.29
N VAL A 84 -6.36 18.03 2.74
CA VAL A 84 -5.94 18.10 4.14
C VAL A 84 -4.53 18.69 4.18
N PRO A 85 -4.36 20.01 4.30
CA PRO A 85 -3.03 20.63 4.23
C PRO A 85 -2.13 20.13 5.35
N SER A 86 -0.85 19.90 5.02
CA SER A 86 0.17 19.58 6.00
C SER A 86 0.62 20.84 6.75
N GLY A 87 1.35 20.68 7.85
CA GLY A 87 1.88 21.82 8.62
C GLY A 87 3.01 22.59 7.91
N VAL A 88 3.64 22.00 6.89
CA VAL A 88 4.76 22.60 6.15
C VAL A 88 4.56 22.36 4.65
N PRO A 89 4.32 23.42 3.85
CA PRO A 89 4.03 23.28 2.43
C PRO A 89 5.24 22.72 1.66
N GLY A 90 4.98 21.81 0.72
CA GLY A 90 5.98 21.27 -0.21
C GLY A 90 6.81 20.09 0.32
N VAL A 91 6.65 19.70 1.59
CA VAL A 91 7.33 18.51 2.15
C VAL A 91 6.37 17.31 2.12
N HIS A 92 6.68 16.35 1.24
CA HIS A 92 5.95 15.08 1.16
C HIS A 92 6.89 13.92 1.54
N SER A 93 6.78 13.44 2.79
CA SER A 93 7.51 12.26 3.26
C SER A 93 6.60 11.05 3.34
N LEU A 94 7.02 9.93 2.73
CA LEU A 94 6.34 8.64 2.86
C LEU A 94 6.41 8.07 4.28
N LEU A 95 7.43 8.49 5.04
CA LEU A 95 7.70 8.05 6.40
C LEU A 95 7.36 9.13 7.43
N GLY A 96 6.63 10.18 7.01
CA GLY A 96 6.18 11.23 7.90
C GLY A 96 5.16 10.72 8.91
N ALA A 97 5.18 11.29 10.12
CA ALA A 97 4.24 11.00 11.19
C ALA A 97 3.27 12.18 11.41
N GLY A 98 2.14 11.92 12.07
CA GLY A 98 1.15 12.93 12.45
C GLY A 98 0.70 13.79 11.26
N LYS A 99 0.86 15.12 11.37
CA LYS A 99 0.46 16.10 10.34
C LYS A 99 1.27 16.00 9.03
N HIS A 100 2.39 15.28 9.04
CA HIS A 100 3.21 15.02 7.84
C HIS A 100 2.99 13.63 7.26
N SER A 101 2.13 12.81 7.87
CA SER A 101 1.79 11.50 7.34
C SER A 101 0.91 11.59 6.10
N LEU A 102 1.06 10.64 5.16
CA LEU A 102 0.11 10.44 4.07
C LEU A 102 -1.24 9.86 4.54
N LEU A 103 -1.35 9.45 5.81
CA LEU A 103 -2.58 8.93 6.40
C LEU A 103 -3.30 9.97 7.29
N ARG A 104 -2.91 11.24 7.21
CA ARG A 104 -3.52 12.32 8.01
C ARG A 104 -4.98 12.57 7.63
N THR A 105 -5.79 12.96 8.61
CA THR A 105 -7.22 13.25 8.43
C THR A 105 -7.58 14.61 9.03
N THR A 106 -8.66 15.23 8.54
CA THR A 106 -9.16 16.53 9.04
C THR A 106 -9.57 16.49 10.51
N LYS A 107 -9.98 15.31 11.01
CA LYS A 107 -10.47 15.14 12.38
C LYS A 107 -9.38 15.16 13.44
N GLY A 108 -8.10 15.06 13.05
CA GLY A 108 -6.97 15.29 13.95
C GLY A 108 -7.13 14.70 15.36
N GLU A 109 -7.63 13.47 15.48
CA GLU A 109 -7.71 12.84 16.80
C GLU A 109 -6.30 12.42 17.20
N LEU A 110 -5.66 13.35 17.92
CA LEU A 110 -4.74 13.15 19.05
C LEU A 110 -4.50 11.67 19.36
N SER A 111 -3.67 11.00 18.57
CA SER A 111 -3.09 9.72 18.94
C SER A 111 -1.58 9.87 18.84
N THR A 112 -1.08 10.17 20.04
CA THR A 112 0.30 10.24 20.51
C THR A 112 1.02 11.60 20.35
N PRO A 113 1.51 12.16 21.48
CA PRO A 113 2.38 13.32 21.46
C PRO A 113 3.74 12.95 20.85
N PHE A 114 4.52 13.98 20.54
CA PHE A 114 5.88 14.03 19.99
C PHE A 114 6.98 13.20 20.71
N THR A 115 6.69 12.04 21.30
CA THR A 115 7.69 11.23 22.02
C THR A 115 7.76 9.84 21.41
N LEU A 116 8.97 9.45 20.98
CA LEU A 116 9.33 8.24 20.19
C LEU A 116 9.11 8.38 18.68
N VAL A 117 9.99 9.15 18.04
CA VAL A 117 11.02 8.66 17.09
C VAL A 117 11.79 9.92 16.67
N CYS A 118 12.65 10.40 17.56
CA CYS A 118 13.91 10.96 17.10
C CYS A 118 14.89 9.78 17.15
N LEU A 119 15.39 9.40 15.98
CA LEU A 119 16.66 8.67 15.87
C LEU A 119 17.78 9.48 16.53
#